data_AF-A0A497HMY8-F1
#
_entry.id   AF-A0A497HMY8-F1
#
_cell.length_a   1.000
_cell.length_b   1.000
_cell.length_c   1.000
_cell.angle_alpha   90.00
_cell.angle_beta   90.00
_cell.angle_gamma   90.00
#
_symmetry.space_group_name_H-M   'P 1'
#
loop_
_entity.id
_entity.type
_entity.pdbx_description
1 polymer ?
#
loop_
_entity_poly.entity_id
_entity_poly.type
_entity_poly.pdbx_seq_one_letter_code
_entity_poly.pdbx_strand_id
1 'polypeptide(L)'
;MNVKVTEDKLVWERGNYRGEYSLRDLKEVSFSLSDGEFLLTATHSEPVDGRDQWSFFFTSFFTLGSGDKFREFYTKTYPEFKIFLEERVRHLNPGVKIEVKDKRKKFRG
;
A
#
# COMPACT_ATOMS: atom_id res chain seq x y z
N MET A 1 -2.01 -9.52 11.14
CA MET A 1 -1.50 -8.25 10.58
C MET A 1 -2.70 -7.39 10.31
N ASN A 2 -2.68 -6.13 10.75
CA ASN A 2 -3.75 -5.18 10.51
C ASN A 2 -3.19 -4.03 9.66
N VAL A 3 -3.92 -3.63 8.62
CA VAL A 3 -3.58 -2.47 7.78
C VAL A 3 -4.80 -1.58 7.77
N LYS A 4 -4.62 -0.33 8.20
CA LYS A 4 -5.69 0.65 8.30
C LYS A 4 -5.23 1.96 7.70
N VAL A 5 -6.10 2.57 6.90
CA VAL A 5 -5.94 3.96 6.48
C VAL A 5 -6.77 4.82 7.43
N THR A 6 -6.15 5.83 8.02
CA THR A 6 -6.77 6.81 8.91
C THR A 6 -6.94 8.14 8.18
N GLU A 7 -7.27 9.19 8.92
CA GLU A 7 -7.46 10.53 8.38
C GLU A 7 -6.20 11.06 7.67
N ASP A 8 -5.01 10.77 8.14
CA ASP A 8 -3.78 11.32 7.56
C ASP A 8 -2.63 10.32 7.46
N LYS A 9 -2.86 9.05 7.81
CA LYS A 9 -1.83 8.03 7.86
C LYS A 9 -2.30 6.70 7.30
N LEU A 10 -1.35 5.94 6.76
CA LEU A 10 -1.45 4.50 6.64
C LEU A 10 -0.79 3.90 7.88
N VAL A 11 -1.52 3.08 8.63
CA VAL A 11 -1.06 2.39 9.84
C VAL A 11 -1.01 0.89 9.55
N TRP A 12 0.12 0.28 9.88
CA TRP A 12 0.33 -1.16 9.80
C TRP A 12 0.76 -1.71 11.16
N GLU A 13 0.16 -2.84 11.55
CA GLU A 13 0.44 -3.51 12.83
C GLU A 13 0.68 -5.01 12.62
N ARG A 14 1.77 -5.52 13.22
CA ARG A 14 2.11 -6.95 13.27
C ARG A 14 2.71 -7.31 14.63
N GLY A 15 1.89 -7.91 15.50
CA GLY A 15 2.31 -8.19 16.87
C GLY A 15 2.60 -6.88 17.60
N ASN A 16 3.81 -6.74 18.14
CA ASN A 16 4.25 -5.52 18.83
C ASN A 16 4.85 -4.46 17.88
N TYR A 17 4.95 -4.75 16.58
CA TYR A 17 5.46 -3.79 15.59
C TYR A 17 4.31 -2.95 15.04
N ARG A 18 4.48 -1.63 15.05
CA ARG A 18 3.58 -0.65 14.43
C ARG A 18 4.38 0.28 13.54
N GLY A 19 3.95 0.41 12.28
CA GLY A 19 4.46 1.38 11.33
C GLY A 19 3.38 2.41 10.99
N GLU A 20 3.77 3.67 10.90
CA GLU A 20 2.91 4.76 10.45
C GLU A 20 3.55 5.47 9.28
N TYR A 21 2.75 5.74 8.26
CA TYR A 21 3.19 6.39 7.05
C TYR A 21 2.28 7.59 6.78
N SER A 22 2.85 8.79 6.75
CA SER A 22 2.09 10.01 6.45
C SER A 22 1.52 9.96 5.03
N LEU A 23 0.27 10.36 4.90
CA LEU A 23 -0.43 10.55 3.63
C LEU A 23 -0.46 12.01 3.18
N ARG A 24 0.23 12.91 3.90
CA ARG A 24 0.31 14.34 3.55
C ARG A 24 1.48 14.62 2.63
N ASP A 25 1.36 15.72 1.89
CA ASP A 25 2.36 16.26 0.99
C ASP A 25 2.90 15.19 0.03
N LEU A 26 2.02 14.32 -0.50
CA LEU A 26 2.38 13.29 -1.47
C LEU A 26 2.27 13.83 -2.90
N LYS A 27 3.35 13.71 -3.67
CA LYS A 27 3.33 14.01 -5.11
C LYS A 27 3.11 12.79 -5.98
N GLU A 28 3.53 11.62 -5.50
CA GLU A 28 3.38 10.35 -6.22
C GLU A 28 3.08 9.19 -5.26
N VAL A 29 2.16 8.32 -5.66
CA VAL A 29 1.91 7.02 -5.04
C VAL A 29 1.92 5.94 -6.12
N SER A 30 2.65 4.85 -5.90
CA SER A 30 2.77 3.75 -6.84
C SER A 30 2.43 2.43 -6.19
N PHE A 31 1.52 1.70 -6.82
CA PHE A 31 1.13 0.34 -6.45
C PHE A 31 1.78 -0.63 -7.43
N SER A 32 2.52 -1.62 -6.93
CA SER A 32 3.08 -2.69 -7.74
C SER A 32 2.64 -4.04 -7.20
N LEU A 33 2.03 -4.84 -8.06
CA LEU A 33 1.55 -6.19 -7.76
C LEU A 33 2.29 -7.20 -8.62
N SER A 34 2.77 -8.27 -7.99
CA SER A 34 3.36 -9.45 -8.64
C SER A 34 2.78 -10.73 -8.03
N ASP A 35 3.10 -11.88 -8.63
CA ASP A 35 2.70 -13.18 -8.10
C ASP A 35 3.39 -13.41 -6.75
N GLY A 36 2.68 -13.14 -5.66
CA GLY A 36 3.18 -13.34 -4.29
C GLY A 36 3.79 -12.10 -3.64
N GLU A 37 3.78 -10.92 -4.27
CA GLU A 37 4.25 -9.69 -3.62
C GLU A 37 3.40 -8.48 -3.98
N PHE A 38 3.45 -7.51 -3.07
CA PHE A 38 2.95 -6.17 -3.30
C PHE A 38 3.89 -5.16 -2.69
N LEU A 39 4.08 -4.09 -3.44
CA LEU A 39 4.83 -2.93 -3.02
C LEU A 39 3.95 -1.69 -3.23
N LEU A 40 3.81 -0.91 -2.16
CA LEU A 40 3.27 0.44 -2.17
C LEU A 40 4.41 1.40 -1.86
N THR A 41 4.69 2.33 -2.75
CA THR A 41 5.66 3.40 -2.51
C THR A 41 4.96 4.74 -2.60
N ALA A 42 5.34 5.66 -1.74
CA ALA A 42 4.87 7.03 -1.80
C ALA A 42 6.06 7.98 -1.71
N THR A 43 6.01 9.04 -2.51
CA THR A 43 7.02 10.09 -2.55
C THR A 43 6.36 11.40 -2.20
N HIS A 44 6.98 12.12 -1.27
CA HIS A 44 6.52 13.41 -0.83
C HIS A 44 6.97 14.54 -1.78
N SER A 45 6.18 15.61 -1.85
CA SER A 45 6.58 16.89 -2.44
C SER A 45 7.62 17.59 -1.59
N GLU A 46 7.53 17.46 -0.27
CA GLU A 46 8.48 17.99 0.72
C GLU A 46 8.78 16.92 1.78
N PRO A 47 9.96 16.92 2.43
CA PRO A 47 10.28 15.92 3.44
C PRO A 47 9.26 15.93 4.59
N VAL A 48 8.64 14.79 4.89
CA VAL A 48 7.79 14.59 6.06
C VAL A 48 8.49 13.66 7.04
N ASP A 49 8.60 14.05 8.30
CA ASP A 49 9.36 13.32 9.33
C ASP A 49 10.83 13.04 8.90
N GLY A 50 11.42 13.96 8.14
CA GLY A 50 12.78 13.85 7.61
C GLY A 50 12.93 12.84 6.47
N ARG A 51 11.84 12.43 5.83
CA ARG A 51 11.85 11.46 4.72
C ARG A 51 11.13 12.02 3.49
N ASP A 52 11.77 11.89 2.33
CA ASP A 52 11.17 12.24 1.04
C ASP A 52 10.29 11.12 0.49
N GLN A 53 10.40 9.91 1.04
CA GLN A 53 9.63 8.77 0.59
C GLN A 53 9.44 7.73 1.70
N TRP A 54 8.42 6.92 1.54
CA TRP A 54 8.25 5.69 2.29
C TRP A 54 7.78 4.55 1.39
N SER A 55 8.07 3.33 1.84
CA SER A 55 7.66 2.11 1.17
C SER A 55 7.00 1.17 2.17
N PHE A 56 5.85 0.63 1.77
CA PHE A 56 5.14 -0.42 2.46
C PHE A 56 5.14 -1.66 1.56
N PHE A 57 5.74 -2.75 2.03
CA PHE A 57 5.95 -3.96 1.26
C PHE A 57 5.40 -5.17 1.99
N PHE A 58 4.71 -6.04 1.27
CA PHE A 58 4.37 -7.37 1.76
C PHE A 58 4.70 -8.46 0.76
N THR A 59 5.28 -9.55 1.28
CA THR A 59 5.49 -10.78 0.52
C THR A 59 4.63 -11.89 1.11
N SER A 60 4.03 -12.67 0.23
CA SER A 60 3.30 -13.90 0.53
C SER A 60 4.07 -14.82 1.49
N PHE A 61 5.39 -14.93 1.32
CA PHE A 61 6.21 -15.86 2.08
C PHE A 61 6.52 -15.38 3.50
N PHE A 62 6.98 -14.13 3.69
CA PHE A 62 7.41 -13.63 5.00
C PHE A 62 6.29 -13.00 5.85
N THR A 63 5.20 -12.59 5.21
CA THR A 63 4.13 -11.82 5.87
C THR A 63 2.84 -12.61 6.09
N LEU A 64 2.54 -13.58 5.20
CA LEU A 64 1.28 -14.33 5.23
C LEU A 64 1.49 -15.85 5.41
N GLY A 65 2.66 -16.39 5.08
CA GLY A 65 3.05 -17.78 5.35
C GLY A 65 2.52 -18.81 4.35
N SER A 66 1.76 -18.40 3.32
CA SER A 66 1.37 -19.24 2.19
C SER A 66 0.89 -18.41 0.98
N GLY A 67 0.95 -18.98 -0.21
CA GLY A 67 0.40 -18.38 -1.44
C GLY A 67 -1.12 -18.18 -1.38
N ASP A 68 -1.86 -19.06 -0.68
CA ASP A 68 -3.31 -18.98 -0.55
C ASP A 68 -3.77 -17.75 0.24
N LYS A 69 -3.04 -17.40 1.32
CA LYS A 69 -3.34 -16.19 2.10
C LYS A 69 -3.02 -14.91 1.32
N PHE A 70 -2.01 -14.93 0.45
CA PHE A 70 -1.74 -13.83 -0.47
C PHE A 70 -2.87 -13.68 -1.50
N ARG A 71 -3.38 -14.81 -2.02
CA ARG A 71 -4.54 -14.81 -2.91
C ARG A 71 -5.79 -14.26 -2.22
N GLU A 72 -6.04 -14.63 -0.97
CA GLU A 72 -7.14 -14.10 -0.17
C GLU A 72 -7.01 -12.59 0.05
N PHE A 73 -5.83 -12.12 0.47
CA PHE A 73 -5.57 -10.68 0.61
C PHE A 73 -5.90 -9.95 -0.71
N TYR A 74 -5.38 -10.43 -1.83
CA TYR A 74 -5.61 -9.76 -3.12
C TYR A 74 -7.08 -9.79 -3.54
N THR A 75 -7.78 -10.91 -3.33
CA THR A 75 -9.16 -11.07 -3.84
C THR A 75 -10.18 -10.38 -2.96
N LYS A 76 -9.95 -10.29 -1.64
CA LYS A 76 -10.93 -9.77 -0.69
C LYS A 76 -10.54 -8.42 -0.09
N THR A 77 -9.27 -8.25 0.31
CA THR A 77 -8.83 -7.09 1.10
C THR A 77 -8.26 -5.97 0.23
N TYR A 78 -7.44 -6.31 -0.76
CA TYR A 78 -6.74 -5.35 -1.61
C TYR A 78 -7.67 -4.39 -2.37
N PRO A 79 -8.79 -4.81 -2.98
CA PRO A 79 -9.60 -3.91 -3.79
C PRO A 79 -10.19 -2.77 -2.96
N GLU A 80 -10.77 -3.09 -1.80
CA GLU A 80 -11.33 -2.11 -0.87
C GLU A 80 -10.22 -1.21 -0.28
N PHE A 81 -9.12 -1.82 0.17
CA PHE A 81 -7.96 -1.09 0.68
C PHE A 81 -7.42 -0.08 -0.34
N LYS A 82 -7.25 -0.50 -1.60
CA LYS A 82 -6.75 0.35 -2.67
C LYS A 82 -7.68 1.53 -2.91
N ILE A 83 -8.97 1.28 -3.08
CA ILE A 83 -9.96 2.35 -3.34
C ILE A 83 -9.91 3.37 -2.20
N PHE A 84 -10.01 2.92 -0.96
CA PHE A 84 -10.07 3.81 0.19
C PHE A 84 -8.76 4.61 0.37
N LEU A 85 -7.60 3.98 0.15
CA LEU A 85 -6.32 4.68 0.19
C LEU A 85 -6.21 5.73 -0.93
N GLU A 86 -6.61 5.40 -2.16
CA GLU A 86 -6.57 6.33 -3.29
C GLU A 86 -7.48 7.53 -3.06
N GLU A 87 -8.69 7.32 -2.56
CA GLU A 87 -9.62 8.40 -2.19
C GLU A 87 -9.00 9.32 -1.15
N ARG A 88 -8.42 8.74 -0.09
CA ARG A 88 -7.82 9.52 0.98
C ARG A 88 -6.60 10.31 0.51
N VAL A 89 -5.72 9.68 -0.27
CA VAL A 89 -4.53 10.32 -0.83
C VAL A 89 -4.92 11.47 -1.76
N ARG A 90 -5.92 11.29 -2.63
CA ARG A 90 -6.41 12.37 -3.52
C ARG A 90 -7.05 13.51 -2.75
N HIS A 91 -7.78 13.21 -1.68
CA HIS A 91 -8.39 14.23 -0.84
C HIS A 91 -7.35 15.11 -0.14
N LEU A 92 -6.29 14.49 0.40
CA LEU A 92 -5.23 15.21 1.11
C LEU A 92 -4.24 15.90 0.18
N ASN A 93 -4.05 15.38 -1.03
CA ASN A 93 -3.01 15.84 -1.96
C ASN A 93 -3.61 16.10 -3.35
N PRO A 94 -4.26 17.26 -3.55
CA PRO A 94 -4.78 17.64 -4.86
C PRO A 94 -3.65 17.65 -5.90
N GLY A 95 -3.76 16.81 -6.93
CA GLY A 95 -2.73 16.70 -7.99
C GLY A 95 -1.73 15.55 -7.82
N VAL A 96 -1.85 14.73 -6.76
CA VAL A 96 -1.03 13.53 -6.60
C VAL A 96 -1.15 12.58 -7.80
N LYS A 97 0.00 12.15 -8.32
CA LYS A 97 0.07 11.12 -9.36
C LYS A 97 -0.12 9.75 -8.71
N ILE A 98 -1.06 8.95 -9.20
CA ILE A 98 -1.26 7.57 -8.74
C ILE A 98 -1.00 6.61 -9.90
N GLU A 99 -0.06 5.70 -9.71
CA GLU A 99 0.37 4.71 -10.70
C GLU A 99 0.09 3.29 -10.20
N VAL A 100 -0.43 2.43 -11.08
CA VAL A 100 -0.74 1.03 -10.76
C VAL A 100 -0.07 0.12 -11.78
N LYS A 101 0.86 -0.72 -11.30
CA LYS A 101 1.54 -1.76 -12.07
C LYS A 101 1.07 -3.12 -11.60
N ASP A 102 0.28 -3.77 -12.44
CA ASP A 102 -0.14 -5.15 -12.20
C ASP A 102 0.61 -6.10 -13.13
N LYS A 103 1.58 -6.82 -12.58
CA LYS A 103 2.42 -7.79 -13.30
C LYS A 103 2.03 -9.23 -12.98
N ARG A 104 0.93 -9.46 -12.27
CA ARG A 104 0.49 -10.81 -11.95
C ARG A 104 0.16 -11.56 -13.21
N LYS A 105 0.48 -12.85 -13.24
CA LYS A 105 0.04 -13.70 -14.35
C LYS A 105 -1.49 -13.72 -14.34
N LYS A 106 -2.14 -13.24 -15.40
CA LYS A 106 -3.58 -13.42 -15.58
C LYS A 106 -3.86 -14.92 -15.51
N PHE A 107 -4.48 -15.37 -14.44
CA PHE A 107 -4.91 -16.77 -14.31
C PHE A 107 -5.87 -17.03 -15.48
N ARG A 108 -5.46 -17.88 -16.43
CA ARG A 108 -6.39 -18.50 -17.37
C ARG A 108 -7.24 -19.46 -16.53
N GLY A 109 -8.53 -19.16 -16.43
CA GLY A 109 -9.51 -20.10 -15.89
C GLY A 109 -9.59 -21.37 -16.71
#